data_AF-A0A897NNP9-F1
#
_entry.id   AF-A0A897NNP9-F1
#
_cell.length_a   1.000
_cell.length_b   1.000
_cell.length_c   1.000
_cell.angle_alpha   90.00
_cell.angle_beta   90.00
_cell.angle_gamma   90.00
#
_symmetry.space_group_name_H-M   'P 1'
#
loop_
_entity.id
_entity.type
_entity.pdbx_description
1 polymer ?
#
loop_
_entity_poly.entity_id
_entity_poly.type
_entity_poly.pdbx_seq_one_letter_code
_entity_poly.pdbx_strand_id
1 'polypeptide(L)'
;MVDTILQFGMLGGPEMLGLLLLAVLLFGANKLPKLARSSGQAIGEFQKGREQVEQELEEMKGGESSEASQSEPAPSQSEPETESKTEPQVEPETESSFDDDAEFSNQ
;
A
#
# COMPACT_ATOMS: atom_id res chain seq x y z
N MET A 1 -17.62 11.15 18.04
CA MET A 1 -18.49 10.62 16.95
C MET A 1 -17.84 10.73 15.58
N VAL A 2 -16.86 11.62 15.39
CA VAL A 2 -16.05 11.73 14.16
C VAL A 2 -14.97 10.63 14.10
N ASP A 3 -14.57 10.11 15.26
CA ASP A 3 -13.53 9.09 15.43
C ASP A 3 -13.89 7.76 14.74
N THR A 4 -15.16 7.37 14.77
CA THR A 4 -15.66 6.14 14.13
C THR A 4 -15.59 6.24 12.61
N ILE A 5 -15.82 7.41 12.01
CA ILE A 5 -15.79 7.60 10.55
C ILE A 5 -14.33 7.64 10.05
N LEU A 6 -13.41 8.21 10.83
CA LEU A 6 -11.99 8.18 10.51
C LEU A 6 -11.40 6.75 10.58
N GLN A 7 -11.92 5.90 11.47
CA GLN A 7 -11.57 4.46 11.52
C GLN A 7 -12.01 3.67 10.28
N PHE A 8 -13.16 3.99 9.68
CA PHE A 8 -13.60 3.32 8.45
C PHE A 8 -12.92 3.86 7.18
N GLY A 9 -12.49 5.12 7.16
CA GLY A 9 -11.78 5.74 6.04
C GLY A 9 -10.27 5.44 5.99
N MET A 10 -9.66 5.13 7.13
CA MET A 10 -8.25 4.72 7.25
C MET A 10 -8.08 3.22 7.57
N LEU A 11 -9.08 2.40 7.24
CA LEU A 11 -9.13 0.94 7.43
C LEU A 11 -8.12 0.16 6.55
N GLY A 12 -6.92 0.72 6.33
CA GLY A 12 -5.89 0.12 5.49
C GLY A 12 -4.70 -0.42 6.29
N GLY A 13 -4.43 0.14 7.46
CA GLY A 13 -3.20 -0.16 8.20
C GLY A 13 -3.40 -1.21 9.30
N PRO A 14 -3.64 -0.79 10.55
CA PRO A 14 -3.66 -1.68 11.69
C PRO A 14 -4.88 -2.62 11.72
N GLU A 15 -6.04 -2.21 11.22
CA GLU A 15 -7.24 -3.04 11.24
C GLU A 15 -7.12 -4.24 10.29
N MET A 16 -6.49 -4.07 9.12
CA MET A 16 -6.20 -5.17 8.20
C MET A 16 -5.21 -6.17 8.82
N LEU A 17 -4.21 -5.67 9.55
CA LEU A 17 -3.29 -6.54 10.29
C LEU A 17 -4.01 -7.28 11.44
N GLY A 18 -4.92 -6.62 12.14
CA GLY A 18 -5.75 -7.22 13.19
C GLY A 18 -6.68 -8.32 12.66
N LEU A 19 -7.36 -8.07 11.52
CA LEU A 19 -8.20 -9.08 10.86
C LEU A 19 -7.38 -10.25 10.32
N LEU A 20 -6.20 -9.99 9.74
CA LEU A 20 -5.29 -11.04 9.30
C LEU A 20 -4.83 -11.90 10.49
N LEU A 21 -4.49 -11.27 11.63
CA LEU A 21 -4.10 -11.97 12.85
C LEU A 21 -5.24 -12.85 13.37
N LEU A 22 -6.47 -12.33 13.38
CA LEU A 22 -7.67 -13.10 13.76
C LEU A 22 -7.90 -14.29 12.82
N ALA A 23 -7.79 -14.08 11.50
CA ALA A 23 -7.89 -15.15 10.52
C ALA A 23 -6.79 -16.20 10.71
N VAL A 24 -5.55 -15.78 11.02
CA VAL A 24 -4.44 -16.69 11.35
C VAL A 24 -4.71 -17.48 12.63
N LEU A 25 -5.37 -16.90 13.64
CA LEU A 25 -5.72 -17.64 14.86
C LEU A 25 -6.81 -18.69 14.60
N LEU A 26 -7.80 -18.37 13.76
CA LEU A 26 -8.90 -19.29 13.41
C LEU A 26 -8.45 -20.42 12.48
N PHE A 27 -7.70 -20.09 11.44
CA PHE A 27 -7.31 -21.04 10.38
C PHE A 27 -5.89 -21.60 10.56
N GLY A 28 -5.02 -20.90 11.29
CA GLY A 28 -3.60 -21.22 11.48
C GLY A 28 -2.69 -20.57 10.43
N ALA A 29 -1.46 -20.22 10.83
CA ALA A 29 -0.45 -19.56 9.99
C ALA A 29 -0.07 -20.34 8.72
N ASN A 30 -0.25 -21.66 8.74
CA ASN A 30 0.07 -22.53 7.60
C ASN A 30 -1.09 -22.70 6.61
N LYS A 31 -2.34 -22.40 6.98
CA LYS A 31 -3.52 -22.68 6.14
C LYS A 31 -3.81 -21.54 5.17
N LEU A 32 -3.82 -20.29 5.64
CA LEU A 32 -4.00 -19.13 4.76
C LEU A 32 -3.03 -19.10 3.55
N PRO A 33 -1.71 -19.22 3.73
CA PRO A 33 -0.79 -19.21 2.58
C PRO A 33 -0.92 -20.45 1.70
N LYS A 34 -1.31 -21.60 2.27
CA LYS A 34 -1.54 -22.82 1.49
C LYS A 34 -2.77 -22.68 0.57
N LEU A 35 -3.86 -22.12 1.10
CA LEU A 35 -5.08 -21.84 0.34
C LEU A 35 -4.84 -20.76 -0.73
N ALA A 36 -4.11 -19.70 -0.38
CA ALA A 36 -3.74 -18.65 -1.34
C ALA A 36 -2.91 -19.21 -2.50
N ARG A 37 -1.93 -20.10 -2.22
CA ARG A 37 -1.12 -20.74 -3.27
C ARG A 37 -1.96 -21.60 -4.22
N SER A 38 -2.80 -22.49 -3.70
CA SER A 38 -3.62 -23.36 -4.57
C SER A 38 -4.67 -22.58 -5.35
N SER A 39 -5.30 -21.58 -4.71
CA SER A 39 -6.25 -20.68 -5.38
C SER A 39 -5.56 -19.84 -6.46
N GLY A 40 -4.39 -19.28 -6.15
CA GLY A 40 -3.59 -18.49 -7.07
C GLY A 40 -3.09 -19.30 -8.27
N GLN A 41 -2.72 -20.57 -8.08
CA GLN A 41 -2.38 -21.48 -9.18
C GLN A 41 -3.58 -21.72 -10.10
N ALA A 42 -4.76 -22.02 -9.54
CA ALA A 42 -5.98 -22.24 -10.32
C ALA A 42 -6.38 -20.99 -11.11
N ILE A 43 -6.32 -19.82 -10.48
CA ILE A 43 -6.57 -18.51 -11.12
C ILE A 43 -5.54 -18.27 -12.22
N GLY A 44 -4.25 -18.47 -11.96
CA GLY A 44 -3.18 -18.28 -12.95
C GLY A 44 -3.34 -19.15 -14.20
N GLU A 45 -3.63 -20.44 -14.03
CA GLU A 45 -3.90 -21.36 -15.14
C GLU A 45 -5.18 -20.98 -15.90
N PHE A 46 -6.22 -20.54 -15.18
CA PHE A 46 -7.46 -20.07 -15.78
C PHE A 46 -7.25 -18.80 -16.61
N GLN A 47 -6.44 -17.85 -16.14
CA GLN A 47 -6.08 -16.64 -16.89
C GLN A 47 -5.33 -16.96 -18.17
N LYS A 48 -4.32 -17.85 -18.09
CA LYS A 48 -3.58 -18.31 -19.26
C LYS A 48 -4.46 -19.06 -20.27
N GLY A 49 -5.42 -19.85 -19.79
CA GLY A 49 -6.39 -20.52 -20.65
C GLY A 49 -7.32 -19.54 -21.35
N ARG A 50 -7.78 -18.50 -20.63
CA ARG A 50 -8.62 -17.44 -21.20
C ARG A 50 -7.91 -16.64 -22.29
N GLU A 51 -6.65 -16.30 -22.08
CA GLU A 51 -5.84 -15.56 -23.06
C GLU A 51 -5.62 -16.36 -24.35
N GLN A 52 -5.32 -17.66 -24.25
CA GLN A 52 -5.23 -18.56 -25.41
C GLN A 52 -6.55 -18.64 -26.17
N VAL A 53 -7.66 -18.77 -25.45
CA VAL A 53 -9.00 -18.81 -26.07
C VAL A 53 -9.33 -17.48 -26.76
N GLU A 54 -8.99 -16.35 -26.15
CA GLU A 54 -9.20 -15.02 -26.75
C GLU A 54 -8.37 -14.85 -28.02
N GLN A 55 -7.10 -15.27 -28.00
CA GLN A 55 -6.23 -15.27 -29.18
C GLN A 55 -6.75 -16.19 -30.29
N GLU A 56 -7.18 -17.41 -29.96
CA GLU A 56 -7.78 -18.32 -30.93
C GLU A 56 -9.08 -17.74 -31.52
N LEU A 57 -9.92 -17.11 -30.72
CA LEU A 57 -11.13 -16.43 -31.21
C LEU A 57 -10.80 -15.23 -32.10
N GLU A 58 -9.75 -14.47 -31.76
CA GLU A 58 -9.28 -13.34 -32.57
C GLU A 58 -8.69 -13.82 -33.90
N GLU A 59 -7.94 -14.93 -33.91
CA GLU A 59 -7.42 -15.56 -35.13
C GLU A 59 -8.56 -16.13 -36.01
N MET A 60 -9.59 -16.74 -35.41
CA MET A 60 -10.78 -17.23 -36.12
C MET A 60 -11.64 -16.09 -36.67
N LYS A 61 -11.67 -14.94 -35.99
CA LYS A 61 -12.41 -13.74 -36.40
C LYS A 61 -11.61 -12.83 -37.33
N GLY A 62 -10.29 -12.91 -37.27
CA GLY A 62 -9.29 -12.02 -37.88
C GLY A 62 -8.75 -12.50 -39.24
N GLY A 63 -9.41 -13.43 -39.92
CA GLY A 63 -9.20 -13.67 -41.35
C GLY A 63 -9.47 -12.45 -42.24
N GLU A 64 -10.04 -11.37 -41.67
CA GLU A 64 -10.21 -10.06 -42.29
C GLU A 64 -9.88 -8.92 -41.29
N SER A 65 -8.60 -8.65 -41.00
CA SER A 65 -8.05 -7.28 -40.88
C SER A 65 -6.59 -7.30 -40.44
N SER A 66 -5.72 -6.77 -41.30
CA SER A 66 -4.30 -6.51 -41.06
C SER A 66 -4.07 -5.40 -40.02
N GLU A 67 -3.02 -5.55 -39.22
CA GLU A 67 -2.02 -4.54 -38.81
C GLU A 67 -2.49 -3.18 -38.23
N ALA A 68 -2.22 -2.91 -36.94
CA ALA A 68 -1.83 -1.57 -36.44
C ALA A 68 -1.35 -1.57 -34.97
N SER A 69 -0.04 -1.42 -34.79
CA SER A 69 0.61 -0.35 -34.01
C SER A 69 0.04 0.04 -32.63
N GLN A 70 0.83 -0.23 -31.58
CA GLN A 70 1.07 0.67 -30.43
C GLN A 70 2.29 0.11 -29.66
N SER A 71 3.52 0.51 -29.97
CA SER A 71 4.19 1.75 -29.52
C SER A 71 4.22 1.87 -27.99
N GLU A 72 5.33 1.42 -27.43
CA GLU A 72 5.89 1.79 -26.13
C GLU A 72 5.76 3.31 -25.87
N PRO A 73 5.33 3.70 -24.66
CA PRO A 73 5.76 4.95 -24.05
C PRO A 73 6.60 4.66 -22.79
N ALA A 74 7.86 5.07 -22.85
CA ALA A 74 8.78 5.10 -21.72
C ALA A 74 8.22 5.92 -20.55
N PRO A 75 8.37 5.47 -19.28
CA PRO A 75 8.08 6.31 -18.13
C PRO A 75 9.21 7.34 -17.99
N SER A 76 8.96 8.55 -18.47
CA SER A 76 9.70 9.75 -18.14
C SER A 76 9.62 9.99 -16.63
N GLN A 77 10.69 9.66 -15.92
CA GLN A 77 10.90 10.07 -14.54
C GLN A 77 11.08 11.59 -14.53
N SER A 78 10.03 12.30 -14.12
CA SER A 78 10.11 13.72 -13.75
C SER A 78 10.30 13.80 -12.25
N GLU A 79 11.55 13.91 -11.82
CA GLU A 79 11.92 14.53 -10.55
C GLU A 79 11.41 15.98 -10.52
N PRO A 80 10.94 16.44 -9.36
CA PRO A 80 11.17 17.82 -8.97
C PRO A 80 12.10 17.86 -7.75
N GLU A 81 13.41 17.97 -8.01
CA GLU A 81 14.25 18.81 -7.16
C GLU A 81 13.94 20.27 -7.49
N THR A 82 13.62 21.09 -6.48
CA THR A 82 14.10 22.48 -6.31
C THR A 82 13.57 23.03 -4.98
N GLU A 83 14.40 22.92 -3.95
CA GLU A 83 14.94 24.01 -3.13
C GLU A 83 14.04 25.25 -2.83
N SER A 84 13.75 25.50 -1.55
CA SER A 84 13.74 26.88 -1.02
C SER A 84 13.97 26.94 0.49
N LYS A 85 15.15 27.48 0.81
CA LYS A 85 15.59 28.19 2.01
C LYS A 85 14.46 28.93 2.77
N THR A 86 14.51 28.94 4.11
CA THR A 86 14.44 30.13 5.00
C THR A 86 14.21 29.73 6.47
N GLU A 87 15.26 29.78 7.28
CA GLU A 87 15.19 30.15 8.71
C GLU A 87 14.70 31.60 8.80
N PRO A 88 13.81 31.95 9.75
CA PRO A 88 14.32 32.57 10.98
C PRO A 88 13.51 32.26 12.26
N GLN A 89 14.23 32.41 13.38
CA GLN A 89 13.90 32.83 14.76
C GLN A 89 12.43 33.27 15.02
N VAL A 90 11.83 33.09 16.20
CA VAL A 90 12.01 33.93 17.41
C VAL A 90 11.23 33.29 18.59
N GLU A 91 11.85 33.24 19.78
CA GLU A 91 11.24 32.99 21.10
C GLU A 91 10.07 33.96 21.40
N PRO A 92 9.09 33.55 22.21
CA PRO A 92 8.95 34.32 23.45
C PRO A 92 8.80 33.45 24.71
N GLU A 93 9.39 34.00 25.76
CA GLU A 93 9.54 33.53 27.12
C GLU A 93 8.21 33.41 27.92
N THR A 94 8.32 32.70 29.06
CA THR A 94 7.57 32.92 30.34
C THR A 94 6.14 32.34 30.34
N GLU A 95 5.64 31.52 31.28
CA GLU A 95 5.83 31.31 32.72
C GLU A 95 4.95 30.05 33.03
N SER A 96 5.25 29.10 33.91
CA SER A 96 5.04 29.20 35.37
C SER A 96 4.83 27.78 35.92
N SER A 97 5.38 27.55 37.12
CA SER A 97 5.06 26.53 38.13
C SER A 97 5.26 25.04 37.78
N PHE A 98 6.26 24.42 38.39
CA PHE A 98 6.03 23.56 39.58
C PHE A 98 7.38 23.19 40.23
N ASP A 99 7.47 23.43 41.53
CA ASP A 99 8.55 23.07 42.44
C ASP A 99 8.90 21.57 42.39
N ASP A 100 10.18 21.22 42.54
CA ASP A 100 10.57 20.12 43.42
C ASP A 100 12.07 20.19 43.75
N ASP A 101 12.32 20.25 45.05
CA ASP A 101 13.59 20.17 45.74
C ASP A 101 14.50 19.03 45.26
N ALA A 102 15.79 19.31 45.09
CA ALA A 102 16.84 18.40 45.55
C ALA A 102 18.21 19.10 45.48
N GLU A 103 18.69 19.53 46.65
CA GLU A 103 20.11 19.62 46.92
C GLU A 103 20.79 18.30 46.53
N PHE A 104 21.80 18.36 45.64
CA PHE A 104 22.95 17.50 45.82
C PHE A 104 24.22 18.14 45.23
N SER A 105 25.01 18.67 46.16
CA SER A 105 26.47 18.59 46.22
C SER A 105 27.16 17.88 45.04
N ASN A 106 28.03 18.60 44.33
CA ASN A 106 29.33 18.03 43.95
C ASN A 106 30.35 19.13 43.57
N GLN A 107 31.39 19.19 44.40
CA GLN A 107 32.80 19.47 44.11
C GLN A 107 33.19 20.47 43.01
#